data_AF-A0A1Q5H5W7-F1
#
_entry.id   AF-A0A1Q5H5W7-F1
#
_cell.length_a   1.000
_cell.length_b   1.000
_cell.length_c   1.000
_cell.angle_alpha   90.00
_cell.angle_beta   90.00
_cell.angle_gamma   90.00
#
_symmetry.space_group_name_H-M   'P 1'
#
loop_
_entity.id
_entity.type
_entity.pdbx_description
1 polymer ?
#
loop_
_entity_poly.entity_id
_entity_poly.type
_entity_poly.pdbx_seq_one_letter_code
_entity_poly.pdbx_strand_id
1 'polypeptide(L)'
;MTESVRRDASPEQRVAEWDGDHARTVDGEQLGVDPVELGDEDLVREMQSLHRTRLDTLRHATDSALANHLRRTAELETEYLARHPGREVDPSRLRDA
;
A
#
# COMPACT_ATOMS: atom_id res chain seq x y z
N MET A 1 51.32 0.43 7.17
CA MET A 1 50.32 -0.18 8.06
C MET A 1 49.51 0.98 8.63
N THR A 2 48.26 1.27 8.32
CA THR A 2 47.15 0.57 7.66
C THR A 2 46.22 1.65 7.08
N GLU A 3 45.95 1.58 5.79
CA GLU A 3 44.80 2.24 5.16
C GLU A 3 43.56 1.37 5.45
N SER A 4 42.42 1.96 5.80
CA SER A 4 41.10 1.33 5.63
C SER A 4 39.98 2.35 5.82
N VAL A 5 39.70 3.04 4.72
CA VAL A 5 38.36 3.27 4.13
C VAL A 5 37.16 3.05 5.07
N ARG A 6 36.47 4.15 5.39
CA ARG A 6 35.09 4.12 5.84
C ARG A 6 34.25 3.59 4.69
N ARG A 7 33.71 2.38 4.85
CA ARG A 7 32.84 1.73 3.88
C ARG A 7 31.47 2.39 3.96
N ASP A 8 31.18 3.29 3.03
CA ASP A 8 29.81 3.74 2.78
C ASP A 8 28.96 2.49 2.47
N ALA A 9 27.92 2.27 3.28
CA ALA A 9 26.99 1.18 3.07
C ALA A 9 26.23 1.41 1.74
N SER A 10 26.26 0.41 0.87
CA SER A 10 25.71 0.47 -0.49
C SER A 10 24.19 0.67 -0.45
N PRO A 11 23.58 1.52 -1.31
CA PRO A 11 22.14 1.78 -1.32
C PRO A 11 21.28 0.52 -1.51
N GLU A 12 21.85 -0.51 -2.12
CA GLU A 12 21.21 -1.77 -2.47
C GLU A 12 20.92 -2.66 -1.26
N GLN A 13 21.62 -2.48 -0.13
CA GLN A 13 21.36 -3.23 1.11
C GLN A 13 20.09 -2.76 1.84
N ARG A 14 19.52 -1.61 1.46
CA ARG A 14 18.31 -1.05 2.06
C ARG A 14 17.02 -1.62 1.47
N VAL A 15 17.10 -2.46 0.44
CA VAL A 15 15.95 -2.99 -0.33
C VAL A 15 15.60 -4.43 0.06
N ALA A 16 16.40 -5.09 0.92
CA ALA A 16 16.20 -6.50 1.27
C ALA A 16 15.25 -6.73 2.46
N GLU A 17 14.90 -5.69 3.22
CA GLU A 17 14.04 -5.78 4.40
C GLU A 17 12.65 -5.19 4.11
N TRP A 18 12.09 -5.51 2.94
CA TRP A 18 10.62 -5.60 2.87
C TRP A 18 10.27 -7.00 3.34
N ASP A 19 10.35 -7.22 4.66
CA ASP A 19 9.83 -8.42 5.28
C ASP A 19 8.30 -8.38 5.14
N GLY A 20 7.81 -9.07 4.12
CA GLY A 20 6.37 -9.28 3.87
C GLY A 20 5.63 -10.05 4.97
N ASP A 21 6.20 -10.15 6.18
CA ASP A 21 5.67 -10.86 7.34
C ASP A 21 5.10 -9.91 8.42
N HIS A 22 5.03 -8.60 8.19
CA HIS A 22 4.30 -7.68 9.08
C HIS A 22 2.76 -7.83 9.01
N ALA A 23 2.26 -8.77 8.20
CA ALA A 23 0.84 -9.06 8.02
C ALA A 23 0.28 -10.08 9.05
N ARG A 24 0.76 -10.10 10.30
CA ARG A 24 0.14 -10.89 11.36
C ARG A 24 -0.30 -10.04 12.55
N THR A 25 -1.55 -9.61 12.44
CA THR A 25 -2.55 -9.35 13.50
C THR A 25 -2.03 -8.80 14.84
N VAL A 26 -2.17 -7.48 15.00
CA VAL A 26 -2.55 -6.88 16.28
C VAL A 26 -3.65 -5.84 16.04
N ASP A 27 -4.77 -6.10 16.71
CA ASP A 27 -5.99 -5.29 16.89
C ASP A 27 -6.91 -5.05 15.67
N GLY A 28 -7.87 -5.96 15.53
CA GLY A 28 -9.05 -5.86 14.67
C GLY A 28 -10.10 -4.84 15.13
N GLU A 29 -9.70 -3.77 15.81
CA GLU A 29 -10.66 -2.79 16.36
C GLU A 29 -10.87 -1.56 15.45
N GLN A 30 -10.14 -1.43 14.33
CA GLN A 30 -10.30 -0.28 13.41
C GLN A 30 -10.12 -0.55 11.92
N LEU A 31 -9.96 -1.80 11.48
CA LEU A 31 -10.13 -2.10 10.06
C LEU A 31 -11.63 -2.00 9.77
N GLY A 32 -12.01 -1.18 8.80
CA GLY A 32 -13.40 -1.06 8.37
C GLY A 32 -13.99 -2.42 7.97
N VAL A 33 -15.25 -2.42 7.53
CA VAL A 33 -15.95 -3.63 7.05
C VAL A 33 -15.07 -4.41 6.07
N ASP A 34 -15.07 -5.74 6.13
CA ASP A 34 -14.30 -6.58 5.21
C ASP A 34 -14.60 -6.17 3.75
N PRO A 35 -13.60 -5.95 2.88
CA PRO A 35 -13.84 -5.56 1.49
C PRO A 35 -14.82 -6.48 0.76
N VAL A 36 -14.81 -7.79 1.06
CA VAL A 36 -15.69 -8.78 0.45
C VAL A 36 -17.16 -8.54 0.82
N GLU A 37 -17.41 -7.96 2.00
CA GLU A 37 -18.75 -7.63 2.50
C GLU A 37 -19.26 -6.27 1.98
N LEU A 38 -18.38 -5.42 1.42
CA LEU A 38 -18.78 -4.14 0.84
C LEU A 38 -19.49 -4.33 -0.50
N GLY A 39 -20.56 -3.56 -0.73
CA GLY A 39 -21.14 -3.39 -2.07
C GLY A 39 -20.20 -2.60 -2.99
N ASP A 40 -20.35 -2.74 -4.31
CA ASP A 40 -19.45 -2.12 -5.31
C ASP A 40 -19.32 -0.59 -5.14
N GLU A 41 -20.43 0.10 -4.91
CA GLU A 41 -20.43 1.55 -4.71
C GLU A 41 -19.68 1.96 -3.44
N ASP A 42 -19.85 1.19 -2.36
CA ASP A 42 -19.17 1.43 -1.08
C ASP A 42 -17.68 1.13 -1.16
N LEU A 43 -17.30 0.06 -1.87
CA LEU A 43 -15.91 -0.30 -2.14
C LEU A 43 -15.19 0.86 -2.86
N VAL A 44 -15.79 1.37 -3.94
CA VAL A 44 -15.23 2.49 -4.70
C VAL A 44 -15.19 3.76 -3.87
N ARG A 45 -16.25 4.06 -3.11
CA ARG A 45 -16.33 5.24 -2.22
C ARG A 45 -15.23 5.21 -1.16
N GLU A 46 -14.99 4.06 -0.54
CA GLU A 46 -13.99 3.92 0.50
C GLU A 46 -12.56 4.06 -0.08
N MET A 47 -12.29 3.40 -1.20
CA MET A 47 -11.01 3.53 -1.91
C MET A 47 -10.73 4.98 -2.33
N GLN A 48 -11.73 5.71 -2.82
CA GLN A 48 -11.60 7.16 -3.07
C GLN A 48 -11.28 7.95 -1.80
N SER A 49 -11.88 7.59 -0.67
CA SER A 49 -11.63 8.26 0.61
C SER A 49 -10.18 8.10 1.06
N LEU A 50 -9.61 6.89 0.96
CA LEU A 50 -8.20 6.65 1.29
C LEU A 50 -7.26 7.39 0.35
N HIS A 51 -7.52 7.37 -0.96
CA HIS A 51 -6.68 8.09 -1.92
C HIS A 51 -6.60 9.59 -1.64
N ARG A 52 -7.69 10.22 -1.17
CA ARG A 52 -7.70 11.66 -0.83
C ARG A 52 -6.72 12.02 0.29
N THR A 53 -6.51 11.13 1.27
CA THR A 53 -5.65 11.38 2.44
C THR A 53 -4.29 10.70 2.36
N ARG A 54 -4.00 10.03 1.24
CA ARG A 54 -2.80 9.20 1.07
C ARG A 54 -1.50 9.96 1.32
N LEU A 55 -1.32 11.11 0.68
CA LEU A 55 -0.09 11.90 0.80
C LEU A 55 0.06 12.51 2.20
N ASP A 56 -1.05 12.95 2.78
CA ASP A 56 -1.06 13.52 4.13
C ASP A 56 -0.66 12.45 5.17
N THR A 57 -1.30 11.29 5.10
CA THR A 57 -0.98 10.12 5.94
C THR A 57 0.49 9.72 5.79
N LEU A 58 1.00 9.68 4.56
CA LEU A 58 2.40 9.32 4.28
C LEU A 58 3.41 10.28 4.92
N ARG A 59 3.11 11.58 4.94
CA ARG A 59 4.05 12.61 5.41
C ARG A 59 3.95 12.89 6.90
N HIS A 60 2.78 12.66 7.50
CA HIS A 60 2.45 13.26 8.80
C HIS A 60 1.85 12.29 9.82
N ALA A 61 1.38 11.11 9.41
CA ALA A 61 0.80 10.16 10.36
C ALA A 61 1.87 9.37 11.13
N THR A 62 1.46 8.71 12.20
CA THR A 62 2.31 7.73 12.90
C THR A 62 2.56 6.51 12.02
N ASP A 63 3.64 5.77 12.29
CA ASP A 63 3.97 4.54 11.56
C ASP A 63 2.82 3.53 11.59
N SER A 64 2.13 3.40 12.73
CA SER A 64 0.96 2.53 12.88
C SER A 64 -0.21 2.95 12.00
N ALA A 65 -0.49 4.26 11.91
CA ALA A 65 -1.55 4.78 11.05
C ALA A 65 -1.21 4.62 9.58
N LEU A 66 0.05 4.85 9.19
CA LEU A 66 0.53 4.60 7.84
C LEU A 66 0.44 3.11 7.46
N ALA A 67 0.86 2.20 8.35
CA ALA A 67 0.78 0.76 8.14
C ALA A 67 -0.68 0.30 7.95
N ASN A 68 -1.60 0.81 8.76
CA ASN A 68 -3.02 0.52 8.62
C ASN A 68 -3.59 1.05 7.30
N HIS A 69 -3.23 2.28 6.91
CA HIS A 69 -3.66 2.87 5.65
C HIS A 69 -3.15 2.06 4.45
N LEU A 70 -1.86 1.67 4.46
CA LEU A 70 -1.25 0.81 3.43
C LEU A 70 -1.98 -0.52 3.29
N ARG A 71 -2.22 -1.20 4.41
CA ARG A 71 -2.93 -2.48 4.44
C ARG A 71 -4.34 -2.33 3.87
N ARG A 72 -5.11 -1.35 4.35
CA ARG A 72 -6.49 -1.14 3.92
C ARG A 72 -6.60 -0.78 2.43
N THR A 73 -5.69 0.05 1.92
CA THR A 73 -5.64 0.36 0.49
C THR A 73 -5.41 -0.92 -0.34
N ALA A 74 -4.44 -1.75 0.04
CA ALA A 74 -4.14 -2.99 -0.68
C ALA A 74 -5.31 -4.00 -0.64
N GLU A 75 -5.99 -4.12 0.51
CA GLU A 75 -7.17 -4.97 0.68
C GLU A 75 -8.32 -4.56 -0.27
N LEU A 76 -8.66 -3.28 -0.29
CA LEU A 76 -9.74 -2.75 -1.16
C LEU A 76 -9.38 -2.84 -2.64
N GLU A 77 -8.13 -2.56 -3.01
CA GLU A 77 -7.66 -2.69 -4.39
C GLU A 77 -7.68 -4.14 -4.88
N THR A 78 -7.30 -5.08 -4.01
CA THR A 78 -7.34 -6.51 -4.33
C THR A 78 -8.77 -6.96 -4.63
N GLU A 79 -9.73 -6.57 -3.79
CA GLU A 79 -11.13 -6.89 -4.01
C GLU A 79 -11.67 -6.24 -5.28
N TYR A 80 -11.33 -4.96 -5.54
CA TYR A 80 -11.71 -4.28 -6.77
C TYR A 80 -11.20 -5.02 -8.01
N LEU A 81 -9.94 -5.48 -8.00
CA LEU A 81 -9.37 -6.24 -9.12
C LEU A 81 -10.01 -7.63 -9.27
N ALA A 82 -10.39 -8.27 -8.17
CA ALA A 82 -11.10 -9.55 -8.19
C ALA A 82 -12.50 -9.42 -8.83
N ARG A 83 -13.23 -8.33 -8.54
CA ARG A 83 -14.55 -8.04 -9.14
C ARG A 83 -14.47 -7.55 -10.58
N HIS A 84 -13.37 -6.87 -10.94
CA HIS A 84 -13.21 -6.23 -12.25
C HIS A 84 -11.97 -6.75 -13.01
N PRO A 85 -11.91 -8.05 -13.37
CA PRO A 85 -10.76 -8.61 -14.09
C PRO A 85 -10.58 -8.01 -15.49
N GLY A 86 -11.66 -7.52 -16.10
CA GLY A 86 -11.68 -6.84 -17.40
C GLY A 86 -11.75 -5.30 -17.31
N ARG A 87 -11.24 -4.68 -16.23
CA ARG A 87 -11.30 -3.23 -16.06
C ARG A 87 -10.74 -2.49 -17.27
N GLU A 88 -11.32 -1.32 -17.56
CA GLU A 88 -10.88 -0.47 -18.65
C GLU A 88 -9.43 0.00 -18.43
N VAL A 89 -8.59 -0.19 -19.45
CA VAL A 89 -7.25 0.36 -19.50
C VAL A 89 -7.28 1.49 -20.53
N ASP A 90 -7.12 2.72 -20.04
CA ASP A 90 -7.07 3.90 -20.90
C ASP A 90 -5.83 3.85 -21.81
N PRO A 91 -6.00 3.72 -23.14
CA PRO A 91 -4.88 3.63 -24.06
C PRO A 91 -3.97 4.86 -24.03
N SER A 92 -4.49 6.04 -23.68
CA SER A 92 -3.69 7.27 -23.59
C SER A 92 -2.70 7.26 -22.42
N ARG A 93 -2.88 6.34 -21.46
CA ARG A 93 -1.98 6.14 -20.30
C ARG A 93 -0.90 5.09 -20.57
N LEU A 94 -0.99 4.37 -21.68
CA LEU A 94 0.06 3.43 -22.10
C LEU A 94 1.22 4.21 -22.70
N ARG A 95 2.44 3.74 -22.43
CA ARG A 95 3.63 4.21 -23.15
C ARG A 95 3.84 3.30 -24.35
N ASP A 96 4.34 3.85 -25.46
CA ASP A 96 4.76 3.05 -26.61
C ASP A 96 5.78 2.00 -26.14
N ALA A 97 5.56 0.75 -26.58
CA ALA A 97 6.30 -0.43 -26.15
C ALA A 97 7.71 -0.51 -26.77
#